data_AF-A0A516GLC0-F1
#
_entry.id   AF-A0A516GLC0-F1
#
_cell.length_a   1.000
_cell.length_b   1.000
_cell.length_c   1.000
_cell.angle_alpha   90.00
_cell.angle_beta   90.00
_cell.angle_gamma   90.00
#
_symmetry.space_group_name_H-M   'P 1'
#
loop_
_entity.id
_entity.type
_entity.pdbx_description
1 polymer ?
#
loop_
_entity_poly.entity_id
_entity_poly.type
_entity_poly.pdbx_seq_one_letter_code
_entity_poly.pdbx_strand_id
1 'polypeptide(L)'
;MSRSGVISLSLSPKQSWVRTVVHGDNPNASASLKNDSWQTVLNNYSGHSNWRNTSSMRSQYMCHVHWAGYWKTPWNLEPHRTGTAIASNSCNP
;
A
#
# COMPACT_ATOMS: atom_id res chain seq x y z
N MET A 1 10.70 8.03 9.52
CA MET A 1 12.06 8.56 9.26
C MET A 1 12.45 8.16 7.85
N SER A 2 12.71 9.14 6.99
CA SER A 2 12.99 8.98 5.57
C SER A 2 14.38 8.38 5.36
N ARG A 3 14.49 7.21 4.73
CA ARG A 3 15.78 6.69 4.27
C ARG A 3 16.16 7.49 3.02
N SER A 4 17.21 8.31 3.11
CA SER A 4 17.85 8.98 1.97
C SER A 4 17.11 10.17 1.32
N GLY A 5 16.40 11.01 2.09
CA GLY A 5 15.80 12.25 1.56
C GLY A 5 14.58 12.03 0.67
N VAL A 6 14.12 10.78 0.56
CA VAL A 6 12.92 10.41 -0.18
C VAL A 6 11.82 10.07 0.81
N ILE A 7 10.64 10.68 0.66
CA ILE A 7 9.51 10.39 1.53
C ILE A 7 9.06 8.95 1.25
N SER A 8 9.21 8.09 2.25
CA SER A 8 8.60 6.76 2.26
C SER A 8 7.45 6.78 3.26
N LEU A 9 6.26 6.45 2.79
CA LEU A 9 5.07 6.28 3.61
C LEU A 9 5.07 4.87 4.19
N SER A 10 5.54 4.74 5.42
CA SER A 10 5.51 3.49 6.18
C SER A 10 4.12 3.24 6.74
N LEU A 11 3.33 2.40 6.07
CA LEU A 11 2.04 1.93 6.56
C LEU A 11 2.24 0.71 7.45
N SER A 12 1.66 0.75 8.64
CA SER A 12 1.65 -0.39 9.57
C SER A 12 0.21 -0.91 9.68
N PRO A 13 -0.21 -1.80 8.77
CA PRO A 13 -1.57 -2.32 8.79
C PRO A 13 -1.79 -3.23 10.02
N LYS A 14 -3.03 -3.25 10.53
CA LYS A 14 -3.40 -4.21 11.58
C LYS A 14 -3.36 -5.63 10.99
N GLN A 15 -2.61 -6.52 11.62
CA GLN A 15 -2.44 -7.90 11.15
C GLN A 15 -3.78 -8.66 11.03
N SER A 16 -4.71 -8.42 11.95
CA SER A 16 -6.07 -8.97 11.88
C SER A 16 -6.83 -8.51 10.65
N TRP A 17 -6.68 -7.24 10.25
CA TRP A 17 -7.29 -6.71 9.04
C TRP A 17 -6.67 -7.35 7.80
N VAL A 18 -5.34 -7.42 7.72
CA VAL A 18 -4.61 -8.04 6.60
C VAL A 18 -5.05 -9.49 6.41
N ARG A 19 -5.18 -10.26 7.50
CA ARG A 19 -5.68 -11.63 7.46
C ARG A 19 -7.09 -11.69 6.83
N THR A 20 -7.99 -10.78 7.20
CA THR A 20 -9.33 -10.72 6.63
C THR A 20 -9.33 -10.36 5.14
N VAL A 21 -8.52 -9.41 4.69
CA VAL A 21 -8.50 -9.01 3.27
C VAL A 21 -7.70 -9.95 2.35
N VAL A 22 -6.77 -10.74 2.90
CA VAL A 22 -5.94 -11.68 2.14
C VAL A 22 -6.51 -13.10 2.17
N HIS A 23 -7.05 -13.53 3.32
CA HIS A 23 -7.53 -14.89 3.56
C HIS A 23 -9.03 -14.97 3.90
N GLY A 24 -9.78 -13.87 3.77
CA GLY A 24 -11.22 -13.89 4.01
C GLY A 24 -11.96 -14.71 2.96
N ASP A 25 -12.97 -15.45 3.40
CA ASP A 25 -13.77 -16.33 2.53
C ASP A 25 -14.66 -15.55 1.53
N ASN A 26 -14.85 -14.25 1.76
CA ASN A 26 -15.68 -13.40 0.91
C ASN A 26 -14.81 -12.41 0.09
N PRO A 27 -14.66 -12.63 -1.24
CA PRO A 27 -13.86 -11.77 -2.10
C PRO A 27 -14.44 -10.36 -2.25
N ASN A 28 -15.78 -10.21 -2.22
CA ASN A 28 -16.44 -8.92 -2.32
C ASN A 28 -16.18 -8.07 -1.06
N ALA A 29 -16.29 -8.68 0.12
CA ALA A 29 -15.96 -8.01 1.38
C ALA A 29 -14.48 -7.62 1.44
N SER A 30 -13.59 -8.52 0.98
CA SER A 30 -12.15 -8.26 0.91
C SER A 30 -11.83 -7.10 -0.02
N ALA A 31 -12.46 -7.03 -1.20
CA ALA A 31 -12.29 -5.92 -2.14
C ALA A 31 -12.78 -4.58 -1.56
N SER A 32 -13.94 -4.58 -0.90
CA SER A 32 -14.50 -3.40 -0.23
C SER A 32 -13.56 -2.87 0.86
N LEU A 33 -13.07 -3.75 1.73
CA LEU A 33 -12.12 -3.39 2.79
C LEU A 33 -10.80 -2.84 2.23
N LYS A 34 -10.24 -3.47 1.18
CA LYS A 34 -9.03 -2.95 0.51
C LYS A 34 -9.26 -1.55 -0.06
N ASN A 35 -10.43 -1.31 -0.66
CA ASN A 35 -10.77 -0.02 -1.22
C ASN A 35 -10.97 1.05 -0.14
N ASP A 36 -11.65 0.71 0.96
CA ASP A 36 -11.83 1.60 2.12
C ASP A 36 -10.49 1.97 2.78
N SER A 37 -9.62 0.98 2.98
CA SER A 37 -8.27 1.22 3.50
C SER A 37 -7.41 2.04 2.55
N TRP A 38 -7.50 1.79 1.24
CA TRP A 38 -6.85 2.63 0.22
C TRP A 38 -7.38 4.07 0.26
N GLN A 39 -8.70 4.25 0.39
CA GLN A 39 -9.31 5.57 0.52
C GLN A 39 -8.80 6.32 1.75
N THR A 40 -8.57 5.62 2.86
CA THR A 40 -7.93 6.19 4.05
C THR A 40 -6.51 6.67 3.74
N VAL A 41 -5.68 5.86 3.07
CA VAL A 41 -4.33 6.26 2.64
C VAL A 41 -4.40 7.47 1.71
N LEU A 42 -5.31 7.46 0.74
CA LEU A 42 -5.53 8.55 -0.19
C LEU A 42 -5.92 9.83 0.55
N ASN A 43 -6.91 9.79 1.44
CA ASN A 43 -7.37 10.97 2.18
C ASN A 43 -6.27 11.55 3.10
N ASN A 44 -5.42 10.70 3.69
CA ASN A 44 -4.35 11.15 4.57
C ASN A 44 -3.12 11.69 3.82
N TYR A 45 -2.81 11.15 2.64
CA TYR A 45 -1.54 11.40 1.97
C TYR A 45 -1.64 12.03 0.58
N SER A 46 -2.80 12.03 -0.07
CA SER A 46 -2.97 12.63 -1.41
C SER A 46 -2.77 14.14 -1.45
N GLY A 47 -3.00 14.82 -0.33
CA GLY A 47 -2.72 16.25 -0.18
C GLY A 47 -1.24 16.57 0.07
N HIS A 48 -0.39 15.57 0.25
CA HIS A 48 1.03 15.79 0.51
C HIS A 48 1.73 16.24 -0.78
N SER A 49 2.61 17.24 -0.71
CA SER A 49 3.37 17.78 -1.85
C SER A 49 4.24 16.76 -2.60
N ASN A 50 4.44 15.59 -2.01
CA ASN A 50 5.22 14.49 -2.56
C ASN A 50 4.33 13.41 -3.22
N TRP A 51 3.01 13.51 -3.10
CA TRP A 51 2.06 12.61 -3.75
C TRP A 51 1.94 12.95 -5.22
N ARG A 52 2.74 12.27 -6.06
CA ARG A 52 2.82 12.57 -7.49
C ARG A 52 1.90 11.71 -8.36
N ASN A 53 1.81 10.41 -8.09
CA ASN A 53 1.07 9.48 -8.94
C ASN A 53 0.21 8.52 -8.10
N THR A 54 -1.06 8.85 -7.99
CA THR A 54 -2.07 8.05 -7.29
C THR A 54 -2.16 6.62 -7.83
N SER A 55 -2.04 6.44 -9.15
CA SER A 55 -2.16 5.12 -9.79
C SER A 55 -0.98 4.21 -9.43
N SER A 56 0.25 4.75 -9.49
CA SER A 56 1.45 4.04 -9.04
C SER A 56 1.38 3.71 -7.56
N MET A 57 0.98 4.67 -6.73
CA MET A 57 0.81 4.48 -5.28
C MET A 57 -0.22 3.40 -4.95
N ARG A 58 -1.34 3.37 -5.68
CA ARG A 58 -2.34 2.31 -5.53
C ARG A 58 -1.77 0.95 -5.90
N SER A 59 -0.98 0.90 -6.97
CA SER A 59 -0.32 -0.34 -7.39
C SER A 59 0.67 -0.83 -6.34
N GLN A 60 1.51 0.05 -5.79
CA GLN A 60 2.43 -0.27 -4.68
C GLN A 60 1.65 -0.79 -3.46
N TYR A 61 0.57 -0.11 -3.08
CA TYR A 61 -0.29 -0.51 -1.98
C TYR A 61 -0.91 -1.89 -2.18
N MET A 62 -1.52 -2.13 -3.35
CA MET A 62 -2.14 -3.43 -3.64
C MET A 62 -1.09 -4.54 -3.70
N CYS A 63 0.09 -4.28 -4.28
CA CYS A 63 1.19 -5.24 -4.27
C CYS A 63 1.62 -5.56 -2.83
N HIS A 64 1.73 -4.55 -1.95
CA HIS A 64 2.01 -4.79 -0.54
C HIS A 64 0.92 -5.62 0.14
N VAL A 65 -0.36 -5.28 -0.05
CA VAL A 65 -1.48 -6.05 0.53
C VAL A 65 -1.42 -7.51 0.09
N HIS A 66 -1.16 -7.77 -1.19
CA HIS A 66 -1.18 -9.12 -1.75
C HIS A 66 0.10 -9.93 -1.49
N TRP A 67 1.27 -9.28 -1.56
CA TRP A 67 2.57 -9.96 -1.53
C TRP A 67 3.28 -9.78 -0.18
N ALA A 68 3.32 -8.55 0.35
CA ALA A 68 3.91 -8.30 1.66
C ALA A 68 2.99 -8.80 2.78
N GLY A 69 1.66 -8.71 2.58
CA GLY A 69 0.63 -9.23 3.46
C GLY A 69 1.00 -9.06 4.93
N TYR A 70 1.01 -10.19 5.65
CA TYR A 70 1.43 -10.22 7.05
C TYR A 70 2.95 -10.30 7.25
N TRP A 71 3.68 -10.81 6.25
CA TRP A 71 5.09 -11.19 6.36
C TRP A 71 6.05 -10.01 6.36
N LYS A 72 5.68 -8.88 5.74
CA LYS A 72 6.60 -7.75 5.56
C LYS A 72 5.90 -6.45 5.95
N THR A 73 5.92 -6.13 7.24
CA THR A 73 5.50 -4.81 7.77
C THR A 73 6.69 -4.09 8.40
N PRO A 74 6.80 -2.74 8.27
CA PRO A 74 5.85 -1.83 7.62
C PRO A 74 5.91 -1.87 6.07
N TRP A 75 4.79 -1.55 5.43
CA TRP A 75 4.69 -1.36 3.97
C TRP A 75 5.22 0.04 3.62
N ASN A 76 6.34 0.12 2.90
CA ASN A 76 6.96 1.40 2.55
C ASN A 76 6.53 1.80 1.15
N LEU A 77 5.48 2.60 1.06
CA LEU A 77 5.07 3.21 -0.20
C LEU A 77 5.97 4.39 -0.54
N GLU A 78 6.36 4.49 -1.78
CA GLU A 78 7.34 5.47 -2.27
C GLU A 78 6.67 6.40 -3.31
N PRO A 79 6.16 7.58 -2.90
CA PRO A 79 5.41 8.50 -3.76
C PRO A 79 6.17 9.09 -4.94
N HIS A 80 7.50 9.02 -4.90
CA HIS A 80 8.36 9.45 -6.00
C HIS A 80 8.41 8.43 -7.14
N ARG A 81 8.04 7.18 -6.89
CA ARG A 81 8.04 6.12 -7.90
C ARG A 81 6.75 6.18 -8.70
N THR A 82 6.87 6.13 -10.03
CA THR A 82 5.74 6.34 -10.96
C THR A 82 5.40 5.10 -11.80
N GLY A 83 6.06 3.97 -11.54
CA GLY A 83 5.85 2.71 -12.27
C GLY A 83 4.76 1.80 -11.70
N THR A 84 4.60 0.63 -12.33
CA THR A 84 3.70 -0.42 -11.85
C THR A 84 4.41 -1.31 -10.85
N ALA A 85 3.95 -1.33 -9.61
CA ALA A 85 4.50 -2.18 -8.58
C ALA A 85 4.18 -3.65 -8.84
N ILE A 86 5.22 -4.47 -8.88
CA ILE A 86 5.14 -5.91 -9.02
C ILE A 86 5.95 -6.59 -7.92
N ALA A 87 5.57 -7.82 -7.56
CA ALA A 87 6.29 -8.63 -6.57
C ALA A 87 7.79 -8.77 -6.91
N SER A 88 8.12 -8.89 -8.20
CA SER A 88 9.49 -8.99 -8.70
C SER A 88 10.34 -7.76 -8.35
N ASN A 89 9.72 -6.58 -8.24
CA ASN A 89 10.38 -5.34 -7.83
C ASN A 89 10.14 -5.03 -6.34
N SER A 90 9.81 -6.06 -5.52
CA SER A 90 9.51 -5.89 -4.10
C SER A 90 8.39 -4.88 -3.80
N CYS A 91 7.44 -4.73 -4.73
CA CYS A 91 6.35 -3.76 -4.70
C CYS A 91 6.76 -2.28 -4.79
N ASN A 92 8.03 -2.00 -5.09
CA ASN A 92 8.57 -0.64 -5.26
C ASN A 92 9.25 -0.54 -6.64
N PRO A 93 8.51 -0.10 -7.69
CA PRO A 93 8.94 -0.18 -9.08
C PRO A 93 10.10 0.76 -9.41
#